data_AF-A0A4R6GRA3-F1
#
_entry.id   AF-A0A4R6GRA3-F1
#
_cell.length_a   1.000
_cell.length_b   1.000
_cell.length_c   1.000
_cell.angle_alpha   90.00
_cell.angle_beta   90.00
_cell.angle_gamma   90.00
#
_symmetry.space_group_name_H-M   'P 1'
#
loop_
_entity.id
_entity.type
_entity.pdbx_description
1 polymer ?
#
loop_
_entity_poly.entity_id
_entity_poly.type
_entity_poly.pdbx_seq_one_letter_code
_entity_poly.pdbx_strand_id
1 'polypeptide(L)'
;MSEISSTIKSDMTPAERFYKYFGQAYGQQPKDDSSKTQNEFVEEFIATVPDIIDELETNLIKHEIREFYIKIKNLKYLCEFSEEFNRFWLLMRAISGGLQRLLEEPTKDHAVDVYVYYYKQYGGRRKLRYESWFENHRWEFLDRLTKLTSDEDLNDFILEKIDALTSYFQLFKKELDYFIKELKKILDAQSEK
;
A
#
# COMPACT_ATOMS: atom_id res chain seq x y z
N MET A 1 -12.25 12.32 -14.12
CA MET A 1 -13.31 12.19 -13.09
C MET A 1 -13.82 10.77 -13.18
N SER A 2 -13.59 9.98 -12.13
CA SER A 2 -13.95 8.56 -12.06
C SER A 2 -15.44 8.43 -11.75
N GLU A 3 -16.15 7.55 -12.46
CA GLU A 3 -17.59 7.28 -12.32
C GLU A 3 -17.99 6.75 -10.94
N ILE A 4 -17.02 6.43 -10.07
CA ILE A 4 -17.21 5.97 -8.68
C ILE A 4 -17.91 7.03 -7.80
N SER A 5 -17.85 8.30 -8.17
CA SER A 5 -18.29 9.41 -7.31
C SER A 5 -19.80 9.48 -7.05
N SER A 6 -20.66 8.77 -7.80
CA SER A 6 -22.12 8.94 -7.71
C SER A 6 -22.83 7.91 -6.84
N THR A 7 -22.14 6.87 -6.35
CA THR A 7 -22.80 5.72 -5.68
C THR A 7 -22.36 5.44 -4.25
N ILE A 8 -21.39 6.18 -3.70
CA ILE A 8 -20.92 5.99 -2.32
C ILE A 8 -21.74 6.89 -1.39
N LYS A 9 -22.57 6.29 -0.54
CA LYS A 9 -23.14 7.01 0.61
C LYS A 9 -22.00 7.28 1.59
N SER A 10 -21.98 8.50 2.16
CA SER A 10 -21.01 8.96 3.17
C SER A 10 -20.75 7.94 4.31
N ASP A 11 -21.74 7.12 4.62
CA ASP A 11 -21.75 6.30 5.84
C ASP A 11 -21.28 4.85 5.63
N MET A 12 -20.84 4.48 4.43
CA MET A 12 -20.33 3.13 4.16
C MET A 12 -18.88 2.97 4.66
N THR A 13 -18.64 1.91 5.44
CA THR A 13 -17.31 1.44 5.78
C THR A 13 -16.51 1.07 4.52
N PRO A 14 -15.16 1.05 4.59
CA PRO A 14 -14.33 0.56 3.49
C PRO A 14 -14.74 -0.82 2.97
N ALA A 15 -15.05 -1.76 3.87
CA ALA A 15 -15.47 -3.12 3.53
C ALA A 15 -16.81 -3.12 2.79
N GLU A 16 -17.79 -2.30 3.22
CA GLU A 16 -19.05 -2.14 2.50
C GLU A 16 -18.86 -1.52 1.11
N ARG A 17 -17.95 -0.54 0.97
CA ARG A 17 -17.63 0.03 -0.35
C ARG A 17 -17.01 -1.01 -1.28
N PHE A 18 -16.09 -1.82 -0.76
CA PHE A 18 -15.46 -2.92 -1.51
C PHE A 18 -16.48 -3.98 -1.90
N TYR A 19 -17.26 -4.46 -0.94
CA TYR A 19 -18.33 -5.42 -1.17
C TYR A 19 -19.35 -4.88 -2.16
N LYS A 20 -19.73 -3.60 -2.06
CA LYS A 20 -20.63 -2.98 -3.02
C LYS A 20 -20.03 -2.88 -4.41
N TYR A 21 -18.75 -2.49 -4.52
CA TYR A 21 -18.09 -2.36 -5.82
C TYR A 21 -17.98 -3.73 -6.50
N PHE A 22 -17.37 -4.71 -5.84
CA PHE A 22 -17.16 -6.03 -6.45
C PHE A 22 -18.43 -6.89 -6.45
N GLY A 23 -19.34 -6.69 -5.50
CA GLY A 23 -20.61 -7.41 -5.39
C GLY A 23 -21.79 -6.78 -6.15
N GLN A 24 -21.78 -5.48 -6.49
CA GLN A 24 -22.85 -4.84 -7.27
C GLN A 24 -22.41 -4.32 -8.65
N ALA A 25 -21.15 -3.92 -8.88
CA ALA A 25 -20.75 -3.30 -10.15
C ALA A 25 -20.64 -4.32 -11.32
N TYR A 26 -20.52 -5.62 -11.04
CA TYR A 26 -20.66 -6.68 -12.05
C TYR A 26 -22.12 -7.16 -12.25
N GLY A 27 -23.10 -6.56 -11.54
CA GLY A 27 -24.50 -6.98 -11.51
C GLY A 27 -25.45 -6.29 -12.50
N GLN A 28 -24.95 -5.50 -13.47
CA GLN A 28 -25.81 -4.89 -14.52
C GLN A 28 -26.06 -5.81 -15.74
N GLN A 29 -26.04 -7.13 -15.57
CA GLN A 29 -26.58 -8.06 -16.56
C GLN A 29 -27.62 -9.01 -15.94
N PRO A 30 -28.65 -9.42 -16.73
CA PRO A 30 -29.96 -9.76 -16.22
C PRO A 30 -29.97 -11.04 -15.39
N LYS A 31 -30.91 -11.03 -14.44
CA LYS A 31 -31.39 -12.13 -13.61
C LYS A 31 -31.44 -13.44 -14.40
N ASP A 32 -30.57 -14.39 -14.06
CA ASP A 32 -30.96 -15.80 -13.89
C ASP A 32 -29.85 -16.71 -13.30
N ASP A 33 -28.59 -16.24 -13.14
CA ASP A 33 -27.53 -17.08 -12.51
C ASP A 33 -26.43 -16.29 -11.75
N SER A 34 -26.60 -14.98 -11.54
CA SER A 34 -25.51 -14.05 -11.20
C SER A 34 -25.14 -13.95 -9.71
N SER A 35 -25.87 -14.58 -8.78
CA SER A 35 -25.54 -14.48 -7.35
C SER A 35 -24.31 -15.30 -6.94
N LYS A 36 -23.99 -16.37 -7.66
CA LYS A 36 -22.82 -17.24 -7.34
C LYS A 36 -21.50 -16.54 -7.65
N THR A 37 -21.38 -15.94 -8.83
CA THR A 37 -20.15 -15.26 -9.26
C THR A 37 -19.87 -13.95 -8.49
N GLN A 38 -20.90 -13.37 -7.86
CA GLN A 38 -20.80 -12.11 -7.09
C GLN A 38 -20.04 -12.27 -5.77
N ASN A 39 -20.18 -13.42 -5.11
CA ASN A 39 -19.45 -13.71 -3.87
C ASN A 39 -18.07 -14.29 -4.14
N GLU A 40 -17.86 -14.97 -5.29
CA GLU A 40 -16.61 -15.65 -5.62
C GLU A 40 -15.37 -14.75 -5.48
N PHE A 41 -15.41 -13.50 -5.97
CA PHE A 41 -14.26 -12.59 -5.83
C PHE A 41 -14.01 -12.16 -4.38
N VAL A 42 -15.08 -11.87 -3.62
CA VAL A 42 -14.95 -11.45 -2.21
C VAL A 42 -14.48 -12.62 -1.35
N GLU A 43 -14.98 -13.82 -1.63
CA GLU A 43 -14.55 -15.07 -1.00
C GLU A 43 -13.09 -15.40 -1.36
N GLU A 44 -12.71 -15.28 -2.63
CA GLU A 44 -11.32 -15.44 -3.08
C GLU A 44 -10.41 -14.42 -2.41
N PHE A 45 -10.82 -13.16 -2.31
CA PHE A 45 -10.08 -12.13 -1.59
C PHE A 45 -9.85 -12.52 -0.13
N ILE A 46 -10.90 -12.95 0.57
CA ILE A 46 -10.82 -13.38 1.97
C ILE A 46 -9.90 -14.60 2.13
N ALA A 47 -9.90 -15.51 1.16
CA ALA A 47 -9.11 -16.74 1.20
C ALA A 47 -7.63 -16.51 0.86
N THR A 48 -7.32 -15.68 -0.14
CA THR A 48 -5.97 -15.59 -0.74
C THR A 48 -5.14 -14.42 -0.23
N VAL A 49 -5.77 -13.31 0.18
CA VAL A 49 -5.02 -12.13 0.62
C VAL A 49 -4.20 -12.35 1.90
N PRO A 50 -4.63 -13.15 2.89
CA PRO A 50 -3.77 -13.52 4.01
C PRO A 50 -2.42 -14.12 3.58
N ASP A 51 -2.41 -15.01 2.59
CA ASP A 51 -1.17 -15.61 2.08
C ASP A 51 -0.24 -14.57 1.45
N ILE A 52 -0.81 -13.59 0.73
CA ILE A 52 -0.04 -12.46 0.16
C ILE A 52 0.62 -11.63 1.28
N ILE A 53 -0.09 -11.44 2.41
CA ILE A 53 0.45 -10.70 3.56
C ILE A 53 1.57 -11.48 4.24
N ASP A 54 1.41 -12.78 4.45
CA ASP A 54 2.45 -13.61 5.04
C ASP A 54 3.70 -13.68 4.15
N GLU A 55 3.52 -13.68 2.83
CA GLU A 55 4.61 -13.60 1.86
C GLU A 55 5.34 -12.24 1.93
N LEU A 56 4.60 -11.13 2.01
CA LEU A 56 5.17 -9.80 2.19
C LEU A 56 5.93 -9.68 3.52
N GLU A 57 5.39 -10.24 4.60
CA GLU A 57 6.06 -10.27 5.91
C GLU A 57 7.36 -11.07 5.85
N THR A 58 7.32 -12.24 5.21
CA THR A 58 8.51 -13.08 4.98
C THR A 58 9.60 -12.33 4.22
N ASN A 59 9.22 -11.58 3.18
CA ASN A 59 10.18 -10.77 2.43
C ASN A 59 10.85 -9.72 3.34
N LEU A 60 10.11 -9.06 4.23
CA LEU A 60 10.69 -8.09 5.16
C LEU A 60 11.65 -8.74 6.16
N ILE A 61 11.25 -9.89 6.74
CA ILE A 61 12.08 -10.65 7.69
C ILE A 61 13.41 -11.09 7.04
N LYS A 62 13.37 -11.47 5.76
CA LYS A 62 14.56 -11.89 5.00
C LYS A 62 15.33 -10.73 4.37
N HIS A 63 14.92 -9.49 4.59
CA HIS A 63 15.46 -8.30 3.93
C HIS A 63 15.39 -8.34 2.39
N GLU A 64 14.43 -9.08 1.83
CA GLU A 64 14.12 -9.15 0.39
C GLU A 64 13.27 -7.94 -0.05
N ILE A 65 13.85 -6.74 0.10
CA ILE A 65 13.13 -5.46 -0.09
C ILE A 65 12.63 -5.28 -1.53
N ARG A 66 13.37 -5.77 -2.52
CA ARG A 66 12.99 -5.69 -3.93
C ARG A 66 11.72 -6.50 -4.20
N GLU A 67 11.64 -7.70 -3.64
CA GLU A 67 10.52 -8.61 -3.78
C GLU A 67 9.30 -8.05 -3.05
N PHE A 68 9.49 -7.47 -1.85
CA PHE A 68 8.44 -6.71 -1.16
C PHE A 68 7.89 -5.57 -2.03
N TYR A 69 8.76 -4.74 -2.59
CA TYR A 69 8.40 -3.59 -3.42
C TYR A 69 7.59 -3.97 -4.68
N ILE A 70 7.93 -5.11 -5.28
CA ILE A 70 7.21 -5.64 -6.44
C ILE A 70 5.82 -6.13 -6.02
N LYS A 71 5.74 -6.98 -4.98
CA LYS A 71 4.49 -7.62 -4.55
C LYS A 71 3.48 -6.67 -3.94
N ILE A 72 3.92 -5.67 -3.16
CA ILE A 72 2.99 -4.70 -2.50
C ILE A 72 2.16 -3.91 -3.52
N LYS A 73 2.61 -3.82 -4.78
CA LYS A 73 1.83 -3.22 -5.87
C LYS A 73 0.49 -3.92 -6.08
N ASN A 74 0.41 -5.23 -5.84
CA ASN A 74 -0.81 -6.02 -6.03
C ASN A 74 -1.94 -5.56 -5.11
N LEU A 75 -1.62 -4.93 -3.97
CA LEU A 75 -2.61 -4.43 -3.00
C LEU A 75 -3.00 -2.96 -3.23
N LYS A 76 -2.54 -2.33 -4.33
CA LYS A 76 -2.81 -0.91 -4.61
C LYS A 76 -4.31 -0.60 -4.71
N TYR A 77 -5.12 -1.52 -5.25
CA TYR A 77 -6.55 -1.27 -5.44
C TYR A 77 -7.29 -1.00 -4.12
N LEU A 78 -6.78 -1.49 -2.98
CA LEU A 78 -7.36 -1.24 -1.67
C LEU A 78 -7.35 0.25 -1.29
N CYS A 79 -6.45 1.04 -1.89
CA CYS A 79 -6.36 2.48 -1.67
C CYS A 79 -7.62 3.22 -2.12
N GLU A 80 -8.43 2.66 -3.02
CA GLU A 80 -9.68 3.28 -3.48
C GLU A 80 -10.79 3.20 -2.43
N PHE A 81 -10.67 2.26 -1.47
CA PHE A 81 -11.71 1.98 -0.50
C PHE A 81 -11.42 2.54 0.88
N SER A 82 -10.16 2.84 1.20
CA SER A 82 -9.75 3.39 2.50
C SER A 82 -8.62 4.40 2.35
N GLU A 83 -8.79 5.57 2.96
CA GLU A 83 -7.72 6.56 3.08
C GLU A 83 -6.53 6.03 3.88
N GLU A 84 -6.77 5.17 4.89
CA GLU A 84 -5.69 4.55 5.66
C GLU A 84 -4.91 3.52 4.83
N PHE A 85 -5.59 2.71 3.99
CA PHE A 85 -4.87 1.85 3.05
C PHE A 85 -4.03 2.69 2.09
N ASN A 86 -4.61 3.77 1.54
CA ASN A 86 -3.87 4.67 0.66
C ASN A 86 -2.63 5.26 1.36
N ARG A 87 -2.81 5.72 2.61
CA ARG A 87 -1.76 6.33 3.42
C ARG A 87 -0.59 5.36 3.65
N PHE A 88 -0.87 4.17 4.18
CA PHE A 88 0.18 3.19 4.48
C PHE A 88 0.79 2.61 3.21
N TRP A 89 -0.03 2.33 2.19
CA TRP A 89 0.46 1.82 0.91
C TRP A 89 1.44 2.81 0.26
N LEU A 90 1.11 4.11 0.23
CA LEU A 90 2.00 5.14 -0.32
C LEU A 90 3.33 5.20 0.43
N LEU A 91 3.33 5.14 1.76
CA LEU A 91 4.55 5.13 2.56
C LEU A 91 5.40 3.89 2.30
N MET A 92 4.79 2.70 2.39
CA MET A 92 5.47 1.44 2.13
C MET A 92 6.07 1.44 0.73
N ARG A 93 5.31 1.93 -0.27
CA ARG A 93 5.75 1.96 -1.67
C ARG A 93 6.87 2.96 -1.92
N ALA A 94 6.88 4.09 -1.22
CA ALA A 94 7.95 5.08 -1.32
C ALA A 94 9.23 4.59 -0.64
N ILE A 95 9.13 4.10 0.59
CA ILE A 95 10.28 3.65 1.38
C ILE A 95 10.91 2.41 0.75
N SER A 96 10.13 1.37 0.45
CA SER A 96 10.66 0.16 -0.21
C SER A 96 11.28 0.46 -1.58
N GLY A 97 10.76 1.46 -2.32
CA GLY A 97 11.36 1.89 -3.58
C GLY A 97 12.70 2.60 -3.41
N GLY A 98 12.81 3.48 -2.41
CA GLY A 98 14.07 4.13 -2.06
C GLY A 98 15.11 3.12 -1.58
N LEU A 99 14.72 2.24 -0.66
CA LEU A 99 15.56 1.16 -0.13
C LEU A 99 16.02 0.21 -1.23
N GLN A 100 15.12 -0.24 -2.11
CA GLN A 100 15.50 -1.11 -3.23
C GLN A 100 16.64 -0.50 -4.04
N ARG A 101 16.57 0.79 -4.36
CA ARG A 101 17.62 1.47 -5.13
C ARG A 101 18.92 1.60 -4.35
N LEU A 102 18.85 1.95 -3.06
CA LEU A 102 20.04 2.06 -2.21
C LEU A 102 20.73 0.70 -2.05
N LEU A 103 19.97 -0.39 -2.00
CA LEU A 103 20.50 -1.75 -1.84
C LEU A 103 21.07 -2.34 -3.14
N GLU A 104 20.85 -1.73 -4.31
CA GLU A 104 21.54 -2.12 -5.55
C GLU A 104 23.05 -1.91 -5.43
N GLU A 105 23.47 -0.82 -4.77
CA GLU A 105 24.85 -0.52 -4.45
C GLU A 105 24.89 0.32 -3.15
N PRO A 106 25.11 -0.29 -1.96
CA PRO A 106 24.99 0.41 -0.69
C PRO A 106 26.24 1.24 -0.35
N THR A 107 26.53 2.23 -1.20
CA THR A 107 27.63 3.19 -1.04
C THR A 107 27.10 4.61 -0.93
N LYS A 108 27.79 5.47 -0.18
CA LYS A 108 27.42 6.87 -0.01
C LYS A 108 27.42 7.63 -1.34
N ASP A 109 28.26 7.24 -2.30
CA ASP A 109 28.26 7.86 -3.63
C ASP A 109 27.02 7.45 -4.43
N HIS A 110 26.60 6.18 -4.41
CA HIS A 110 25.35 5.77 -5.04
C HIS A 110 24.12 6.40 -4.36
N ALA A 111 24.16 6.66 -3.05
CA ALA A 111 23.08 7.38 -2.37
C ALA A 111 22.85 8.79 -2.96
N VAL A 112 23.90 9.46 -3.46
CA VAL A 112 23.77 10.74 -4.19
C VAL A 112 23.04 10.52 -5.51
N ASP A 113 23.37 9.46 -6.26
CA ASP A 113 22.70 9.13 -7.51
C ASP A 113 21.22 8.81 -7.29
N VAL A 114 20.88 8.09 -6.22
CA VAL A 114 19.50 7.84 -5.80
C VAL A 114 18.76 9.14 -5.51
N TYR A 115 19.38 10.08 -4.78
CA TYR A 115 18.80 11.41 -4.57
C TYR A 115 18.55 12.14 -5.89
N VAL A 116 19.55 12.20 -6.79
CA VAL A 116 19.45 12.87 -8.08
C VAL A 116 18.34 12.27 -8.93
N TYR A 117 18.21 10.95 -8.95
CA TYR A 117 17.13 10.25 -9.64
C TYR A 117 15.76 10.73 -9.15
N TYR A 118 15.51 10.69 -7.84
CA TYR A 118 14.21 11.10 -7.29
C TYR A 118 13.94 12.59 -7.41
N TYR A 119 14.98 13.42 -7.28
CA TYR A 119 14.87 14.86 -7.50
C TYR A 119 14.48 15.17 -8.95
N LYS A 120 15.04 14.47 -9.94
CA LYS A 120 14.65 14.63 -11.35
C LYS A 120 13.19 14.25 -11.61
N GLN A 121 12.70 13.19 -10.97
CA GLN A 121 11.33 12.71 -11.17
C GLN A 121 10.29 13.56 -10.44
N TYR A 122 10.61 14.03 -9.23
CA TYR A 122 9.63 14.61 -8.31
C TYR A 122 9.97 16.01 -7.82
N GLY A 123 11.11 16.60 -8.20
CA GLY A 123 11.63 17.88 -7.71
C GLY A 123 10.61 19.03 -7.72
N GLY A 124 9.80 19.13 -8.76
CA GLY A 124 8.74 20.15 -8.86
C GLY A 124 7.67 20.04 -7.76
N ARG A 125 7.53 18.87 -7.11
CA ARG A 125 6.59 18.63 -6.00
C ARG A 125 7.15 19.06 -4.65
N ARG A 126 8.42 19.46 -4.55
CA ARG A 126 9.03 19.98 -3.31
C ARG A 126 8.26 21.17 -2.72
N LYS A 127 7.63 21.99 -3.57
CA LYS A 127 6.76 23.08 -3.13
C LYS A 127 5.59 22.63 -2.25
N LEU A 128 5.14 21.39 -2.41
CA LEU A 128 4.02 20.81 -1.64
C LEU A 128 4.47 20.21 -0.31
N ARG A 129 5.76 20.31 0.06
CA ARG A 129 6.32 19.67 1.27
C ARG A 129 5.58 20.01 2.55
N TYR A 130 5.05 21.22 2.67
CA TYR A 130 4.35 21.67 3.87
C TYR A 130 2.83 21.55 3.77
N GLU A 131 2.31 21.16 2.61
CA GLU A 131 0.87 21.06 2.30
C GLU A 131 0.42 19.61 2.16
N SER A 132 1.30 18.74 1.68
CA SER A 132 1.05 17.31 1.50
C SER A 132 1.87 16.52 2.49
N TRP A 133 1.19 15.82 3.39
CA TRP A 133 1.80 14.92 4.36
C TRP A 133 2.72 13.88 3.70
N PHE A 134 2.32 13.33 2.54
CA PHE A 134 3.14 12.35 1.83
C PHE A 134 4.38 12.98 1.18
N GLU A 135 4.23 14.15 0.55
CA GLU A 135 5.39 14.85 0.00
C GLU A 135 6.36 15.28 1.12
N ASN A 136 5.85 15.65 2.30
CA ASN A 136 6.67 15.90 3.48
C ASN A 136 7.61 14.73 3.79
N HIS A 137 7.06 13.51 3.91
CA HIS A 137 7.83 12.30 4.22
C HIS A 137 8.84 11.96 3.12
N ARG A 138 8.46 12.12 1.84
CA ARG A 138 9.39 11.91 0.72
C ARG A 138 10.57 12.86 0.82
N TRP A 139 10.33 14.15 1.05
CA TRP A 139 11.39 15.14 1.08
C TRP A 139 12.26 15.01 2.33
N GLU A 140 11.72 14.55 3.45
CA GLU A 140 12.53 14.19 4.62
C GLU A 140 13.48 13.03 4.33
N PHE A 141 13.02 11.98 3.65
CA PHE A 141 13.89 10.88 3.22
C PHE A 141 15.01 11.40 2.31
N LEU A 142 14.67 12.17 1.28
CA LEU A 142 15.64 12.68 0.31
C LEU A 142 16.62 13.69 0.92
N ASP A 143 16.15 14.60 1.77
CA ASP A 143 17.00 15.58 2.45
C ASP A 143 17.91 14.93 3.50
N ARG A 144 17.57 13.73 3.99
CA ARG A 144 18.46 12.96 4.86
C ARG A 144 19.55 12.25 4.08
N LEU A 145 19.25 11.72 2.89
CA LEU A 145 20.27 11.14 2.01
C LEU A 145 21.39 12.12 1.69
N THR A 146 21.07 13.41 1.49
CA THR A 146 22.09 14.44 1.19
C THR A 146 22.95 14.83 2.39
N LYS A 147 22.62 14.39 3.60
CA LYS A 147 23.34 14.68 4.84
C LYS A 147 24.24 13.54 5.30
N LEU A 148 24.18 12.37 4.63
CA LEU A 148 25.04 11.24 4.94
C LEU A 148 26.49 11.58 4.60
N THR A 149 27.42 11.29 5.51
CA THR A 149 28.84 11.63 5.37
C THR A 149 29.73 10.40 5.16
N SER A 150 29.22 9.21 5.44
CA SER A 150 29.94 7.94 5.34
C SER A 150 29.04 6.77 4.90
N ASP A 151 29.66 5.65 4.54
CA ASP A 151 28.95 4.39 4.28
C ASP A 151 28.34 3.80 5.57
N GLU A 152 28.92 4.10 6.74
CA GLU A 152 28.36 3.73 8.04
C GLU A 152 27.04 4.47 8.29
N ASP A 153 27.00 5.80 8.06
CA ASP A 153 25.76 6.60 8.15
C ASP A 153 24.67 6.06 7.21
N LEU A 154 25.07 5.61 6.01
CA LEU A 154 24.16 5.02 5.05
C LEU A 154 23.58 3.70 5.55
N ASN A 155 24.41 2.82 6.12
CA ASN A 155 23.93 1.56 6.68
C ASN A 155 22.95 1.78 7.82
N ASP A 156 23.24 2.71 8.74
CA ASP A 156 22.33 3.08 9.82
C ASP A 156 21.02 3.66 9.26
N PHE A 157 21.11 4.52 8.24
CA PHE A 157 19.93 5.04 7.54
C PHE A 157 19.10 3.92 6.92
N ILE A 158 19.73 2.96 6.23
CA ILE A 158 19.04 1.83 5.60
C ILE A 158 18.31 1.00 6.66
N LEU A 159 18.97 0.65 7.76
CA LEU A 159 18.37 -0.12 8.85
C LEU A 159 17.18 0.61 9.46
N GLU A 160 17.32 1.89 9.77
CA GLU A 160 16.20 2.70 10.28
C GLU A 160 15.01 2.72 9.31
N LYS A 161 15.27 2.78 8.00
CA LYS A 161 14.21 2.77 6.99
C LYS A 161 13.57 1.41 6.79
N ILE A 162 14.30 0.31 7.00
CA ILE A 162 13.72 -1.04 7.06
C ILE A 162 12.80 -1.17 8.28
N ASP A 163 13.18 -0.65 9.44
CA ASP A 163 12.34 -0.64 10.64
C ASP A 163 11.08 0.20 10.45
N ALA A 164 11.21 1.37 9.82
CA ALA A 164 10.07 2.21 9.48
C ALA A 164 9.12 1.50 8.48
N LEU A 165 9.67 0.87 7.44
CA LEU A 165 8.89 0.09 6.47
C LEU A 165 8.11 -1.04 7.17
N THR A 166 8.77 -1.78 8.05
CA THR A 166 8.17 -2.86 8.84
C THR A 166 7.05 -2.34 9.71
N SER A 167 7.25 -1.21 10.38
CA SER A 167 6.23 -0.56 11.22
C SER A 167 4.98 -0.18 10.41
N TYR A 168 5.16 0.44 9.23
CA TYR A 168 4.03 0.77 8.36
C TYR A 168 3.33 -0.47 7.80
N PHE A 169 4.08 -1.54 7.52
CA PHE A 169 3.49 -2.80 7.08
C PHE A 169 2.63 -3.45 8.17
N GLN A 170 3.06 -3.42 9.44
CA GLN A 170 2.25 -3.93 10.55
C GLN A 170 0.94 -3.12 10.72
N LEU A 171 0.98 -1.80 10.53
CA LEU A 171 -0.24 -0.98 10.51
C LEU A 171 -1.16 -1.35 9.35
N PHE A 172 -0.61 -1.50 8.15
CA PHE A 172 -1.39 -1.94 6.97
C PHE A 172 -2.02 -3.32 7.18
N LYS A 173 -1.27 -4.29 7.74
CA LYS A 173 -1.73 -5.63 8.08
C LYS A 173 -2.91 -5.58 9.05
N LYS A 174 -2.80 -4.77 10.12
CA LYS A 174 -3.88 -4.58 11.09
C LYS A 174 -5.16 -4.01 10.46
N GLU A 175 -5.03 -3.01 9.59
CA GLU A 175 -6.17 -2.44 8.86
C GLU A 175 -6.82 -3.49 7.95
N LEU A 176 -6.02 -4.32 7.30
CA LEU A 176 -6.49 -5.40 6.43
C LEU A 176 -7.21 -6.51 7.21
N ASP A 177 -6.70 -6.89 8.39
CA ASP A 177 -7.37 -7.85 9.26
C ASP A 177 -8.75 -7.36 9.70
N TYR A 178 -8.86 -6.08 10.06
CA TYR A 178 -10.15 -5.46 10.38
C TYR A 178 -11.08 -5.48 9.16
N PHE A 179 -10.56 -5.08 8.00
CA PHE A 179 -11.31 -5.07 6.75
C PHE A 179 -11.85 -6.46 6.36
N ILE A 180 -11.03 -7.51 6.45
CA ILE A 180 -11.44 -8.89 6.17
C ILE A 180 -12.50 -9.36 7.18
N LYS A 181 -12.38 -9.01 8.47
CA LYS A 181 -13.39 -9.35 9.48
C LYS A 181 -14.73 -8.70 9.17
N GLU A 182 -14.73 -7.44 8.75
CA GLU A 182 -15.96 -6.75 8.35
C GLU A 182 -16.57 -7.36 7.08
N LEU A 183 -15.76 -7.74 6.08
CA LEU A 183 -16.26 -8.45 4.89
C LEU A 183 -16.93 -9.79 5.24
N LYS A 184 -16.33 -10.58 6.15
CA LYS A 184 -16.93 -11.84 6.62
C LYS A 184 -18.30 -11.61 7.25
N LYS A 185 -18.43 -10.62 8.14
CA LYS A 185 -19.73 -10.26 8.74
C LYS A 185 -20.77 -9.88 7.70
N ILE A 186 -20.37 -9.14 6.67
CA ILE A 186 -21.27 -8.75 5.58
C ILE A 186 -21.77 -9.99 4.84
N LEU A 187 -20.89 -10.93 4.50
CA LEU A 187 -21.26 -12.18 3.82
C LEU A 187 -22.20 -13.04 4.67
N ASP A 188 -21.88 -13.24 5.94
CA ASP A 188 -22.71 -14.01 6.89
C ASP A 188 -24.13 -13.43 6.96
N ALA A 189 -24.26 -12.09 7.07
CA ALA A 189 -25.54 -11.41 7.12
C ALA A 189 -26.37 -11.47 5.81
N GLN A 190 -25.74 -11.75 4.66
CA GLN A 190 -26.46 -12.00 3.41
C GLN A 190 -26.89 -13.46 3.28
N SER A 191 -26.15 -14.40 3.88
CA SER A 191 -26.50 -15.83 3.87
C SER A 191 -27.71 -16.18 4.75
N GLU A 192 -28.02 -15.34 5.75
CA GLU A 192 -29.16 -15.50 6.65
C GLU A 192 -30.48 -14.92 6.09
N LYS A 193 -30.46 -14.28 4.91
CA LYS A 193 -31.62 -13.65 4.26
C LYS A 193 -32.13 -14.45 3.07
#